data_AF-A0A8C4RTP4-F1
#
_entry.id   AF-A0A8C4RTP4-F1
#
_cell.length_a   1.000
_cell.length_b   1.000
_cell.length_c   1.000
_cell.angle_alpha   90.00
_cell.angle_beta   90.00
_cell.angle_gamma   90.00
#
_symmetry.space_group_name_H-M   'P 1'
#
loop_
_entity.id
_entity.type
_entity.pdbx_description
1 polymer ?
#
loop_
_entity_poly.entity_id
_entity_poly.type
_entity_poly.pdbx_seq_one_letter_code
_entity_poly.pdbx_strand_id
1 'polypeptide(L)'
;LSRFIALQRNKTAVNIGPEQRVKEFGQDKFYAEGGLLWCKTCNEPVDHVRRQTITDHLGTKKHTDTIIGCIERSTAATAAKDTLVMELVEAFMAANIPLEKVDNPTMRSFMQKNLKGGGGIPQANTLRELYLKRQSCRQLQSSQDGTLGSRLCCITLSI
;
A
#
# COMPACT_ATOMS: atom_id res chain seq x y z
N LEU A 1 -22.20 15.89 -14.86
CA LEU A 1 -21.96 17.18 -15.53
C LEU A 1 -20.56 17.16 -16.12
N SER A 2 -20.54 16.97 -17.43
CA SER A 2 -19.39 16.71 -18.29
C SER A 2 -18.37 17.85 -18.27
N ARG A 3 -17.08 17.54 -18.10
CA ARG A 3 -15.99 18.43 -18.47
C ARG A 3 -15.19 17.79 -19.60
N PHE A 4 -15.68 17.96 -20.82
CA PHE A 4 -14.87 17.82 -22.03
C PHE A 4 -13.88 18.99 -22.04
N ILE A 5 -12.63 18.75 -21.63
CA ILE A 5 -11.56 19.73 -21.81
C ILE A 5 -11.01 19.54 -23.23
N ALA A 6 -11.36 20.47 -24.11
CA ALA A 6 -10.75 20.57 -25.43
C ALA A 6 -9.28 21.00 -25.28
N LEU A 7 -8.35 20.05 -25.44
CA LEU A 7 -6.91 20.36 -25.53
C LEU A 7 -6.65 21.05 -26.87
N GLN A 8 -6.40 22.36 -26.82
CA GLN A 8 -6.14 23.18 -27.99
C GLN A 8 -4.81 22.78 -28.64
N ARG A 9 -4.84 22.45 -29.93
CA ARG A 9 -3.64 22.29 -30.77
C ARG A 9 -3.20 23.67 -31.26
N ASN A 10 -2.00 24.13 -30.89
CA ASN A 10 -1.21 24.97 -31.80
C ASN A 10 0.29 25.18 -31.49
N LYS A 11 1.02 25.20 -32.63
CA LYS A 11 2.32 25.80 -33.03
C LYS A 11 3.65 25.31 -32.42
N THR A 12 4.35 24.52 -33.27
CA THR A 12 5.80 24.25 -33.38
C THR A 12 6.56 24.02 -32.08
N ALA A 13 6.20 22.95 -31.38
CA ALA A 13 7.10 22.23 -30.50
C ALA A 13 7.56 20.95 -31.21
N VAL A 14 8.75 20.45 -30.91
CA VAL A 14 9.17 19.07 -31.28
C VAL A 14 7.98 18.15 -30.98
N ASN A 15 7.52 17.41 -31.99
CA ASN A 15 6.29 16.61 -31.92
C ASN A 15 6.50 15.37 -31.04
N ILE A 16 6.66 15.61 -29.74
CA ILE A 16 6.85 14.59 -28.73
C ILE A 16 5.47 14.04 -28.39
N GLY A 17 5.16 12.85 -28.89
CA GLY A 17 3.88 12.21 -28.62
C GLY A 17 3.72 11.76 -27.16
N PRO A 18 2.49 11.47 -26.70
CA PRO A 18 2.22 10.91 -25.38
C PRO A 18 3.04 9.65 -25.08
N GLU A 19 3.21 8.76 -26.07
CA GLU A 19 4.00 7.53 -25.91
C GLU A 19 5.48 7.81 -25.62
N GLN A 20 6.04 8.88 -26.21
CA GLN A 20 7.41 9.28 -25.93
C GLN A 20 7.55 9.83 -24.50
N ARG A 21 6.55 10.56 -24.00
CA ARG A 21 6.50 11.00 -22.59
C ARG A 21 6.41 9.84 -21.61
N VAL A 22 5.67 8.78 -21.95
CA VAL A 22 5.62 7.55 -21.13
C VAL A 22 7.00 6.90 -21.04
N LYS A 23 7.77 6.88 -22.15
CA LYS A 23 9.17 6.39 -22.12
C LYS A 23 10.09 7.29 -21.29
N GLU A 24 9.88 8.61 -21.34
CA GLU A 24 10.70 9.61 -20.64
C GLU A 24 10.46 9.63 -19.12
N PHE A 25 9.20 9.61 -18.68
CA PHE A 25 8.82 9.70 -17.26
C PHE A 25 8.58 8.34 -16.59
N GLY A 26 8.50 7.28 -17.39
CA GLY A 26 8.31 5.91 -16.94
C GLY A 26 6.87 5.43 -17.05
N GLN A 27 6.72 4.17 -17.46
CA GLN A 27 5.44 3.47 -17.55
C GLN A 27 4.78 3.25 -16.18
N ASP A 28 5.52 3.40 -15.08
CA ASP A 28 4.96 3.31 -13.73
C ASP A 28 4.03 4.49 -13.40
N LYS A 29 4.36 5.70 -13.88
CA LYS A 29 3.63 6.93 -13.53
C LYS A 29 2.54 7.28 -14.53
N PHE A 30 2.76 7.00 -15.81
CA PHE A 30 1.87 7.40 -16.89
C PHE A 30 1.60 6.27 -17.87
N TYR A 31 0.50 6.41 -18.61
CA TYR A 31 0.20 5.59 -19.80
C TYR A 31 -0.41 6.48 -20.89
N ALA A 32 -0.33 6.02 -22.14
CA ALA A 32 -0.88 6.74 -23.29
C ALA A 32 -2.10 6.00 -23.82
N GLU A 33 -3.20 6.72 -24.01
CA GLU A 33 -4.44 6.16 -24.57
C GLU A 33 -5.16 7.24 -25.37
N GLY A 34 -5.56 6.92 -26.61
CA GLY A 34 -6.33 7.84 -27.46
C GLY A 34 -5.59 9.14 -27.84
N GLY A 35 -4.26 9.14 -27.84
CA GLY A 35 -3.46 10.35 -28.10
C GLY A 35 -3.39 11.31 -26.89
N LEU A 36 -3.80 10.87 -25.71
CA LEU A 36 -3.69 11.59 -24.44
C LEU A 36 -2.69 10.88 -23.53
N LEU A 37 -2.03 11.66 -22.67
CA LEU A 37 -1.17 11.15 -21.60
C LEU A 37 -1.99 11.11 -20.31
N TRP A 38 -2.09 9.94 -19.69
CA TRP A 38 -2.88 9.71 -18.48
C TRP A 38 -1.98 9.48 -17.28
N CYS A 39 -2.25 10.17 -16.19
CA CYS A 39 -1.60 9.89 -14.90
C CYS A 39 -2.30 8.70 -14.22
N LYS A 40 -1.55 7.66 -13.85
CA LYS A 40 -2.12 6.49 -13.15
C LYS A 40 -2.63 6.82 -11.75
N THR A 41 -1.94 7.71 -11.04
CA THR A 41 -2.28 8.09 -9.67
C THR A 41 -3.53 8.95 -9.61
N CYS A 42 -3.64 9.94 -10.49
CA CYS A 42 -4.75 10.90 -10.50
C CYS A 42 -5.92 10.47 -11.39
N ASN A 43 -5.71 9.49 -12.28
CA ASN A 43 -6.67 9.04 -13.29
C ASN A 43 -7.25 10.20 -14.14
N GLU A 44 -6.40 11.15 -14.49
CA GLU A 44 -6.76 12.36 -15.23
C GLU A 44 -5.80 12.59 -16.40
N PRO A 45 -6.28 13.18 -17.51
CA PRO A 45 -5.45 13.51 -18.66
C PRO A 45 -4.51 14.68 -18.33
N VAL A 46 -3.25 14.54 -18.71
CA VAL A 46 -2.20 15.55 -18.56
C VAL A 46 -1.73 15.99 -19.95
N ASP A 47 -1.48 17.28 -20.12
CA ASP A 47 -0.92 17.79 -21.37
C ASP A 47 0.53 17.31 -21.54
N HIS A 48 0.78 16.62 -22.66
CA HIS A 48 2.07 16.02 -23.00
C HIS A 48 3.00 17.00 -23.72
N VAL A 49 2.48 18.12 -24.23
CA VAL A 49 3.23 19.05 -25.09
C VAL A 49 4.40 19.66 -24.32
N ARG A 50 4.14 20.18 -23.11
CA ARG A 50 5.16 20.82 -22.30
C ARG A 50 5.64 19.90 -21.18
N ARG A 51 6.96 19.65 -21.13
CA ARG A 51 7.61 18.87 -20.06
C ARG A 51 7.31 19.47 -18.67
N GLN A 52 7.24 20.80 -18.60
CA GLN A 52 6.96 21.52 -17.36
C GLN A 52 5.56 21.19 -16.83
N THR A 53 4.54 21.12 -17.67
CA THR A 53 3.18 20.78 -17.25
C THR A 53 3.11 19.40 -16.58
N ILE A 54 3.89 18.43 -17.07
CA ILE A 54 4.00 17.09 -16.48
C ILE A 54 4.70 17.17 -15.11
N THR A 55 5.78 17.95 -15.02
CA THR A 55 6.55 18.11 -13.78
C THR A 55 5.73 18.84 -12.71
N ASP A 56 5.04 19.91 -13.09
CA ASP A 56 4.15 20.68 -12.21
C ASP A 56 2.98 19.81 -11.75
N HIS A 57 2.40 18.97 -12.63
CA HIS A 57 1.37 18.01 -12.26
C HIS A 57 1.83 17.08 -11.13
N LEU A 58 3.01 16.47 -11.27
CA LEU A 58 3.59 15.59 -10.25
C LEU A 58 3.89 16.33 -8.93
N GLY A 59 4.21 17.61 -9.01
CA GLY A 59 4.44 18.47 -7.84
C GLY A 59 3.16 19.05 -7.21
N THR A 60 1.99 18.87 -7.82
CA THR A 60 0.75 19.42 -7.26
C THR A 60 0.35 18.71 -5.96
N LYS A 61 -0.20 19.50 -5.02
CA LYS A 61 -0.74 18.96 -3.75
C LYS A 61 -1.76 17.85 -3.98
N LYS A 62 -2.60 17.98 -5.00
CA LYS A 62 -3.59 16.94 -5.35
C LYS A 62 -2.91 15.60 -5.67
N HIS A 63 -1.83 15.62 -6.44
CA HIS A 63 -1.09 14.40 -6.78
C HIS A 63 -0.45 13.79 -5.52
N THR A 64 0.24 14.61 -4.72
CA THR A 64 0.90 14.14 -3.49
C THR A 64 -0.08 13.61 -2.46
N ASP A 65 -1.19 14.30 -2.23
CA ASP A 65 -2.22 13.92 -1.24
C ASP A 65 -2.91 12.61 -1.65
N THR A 66 -3.09 12.39 -2.96
CA THR A 66 -3.63 11.14 -3.48
C THR A 66 -2.67 9.96 -3.19
N ILE A 67 -1.35 10.17 -3.35
CA ILE A 67 -0.33 9.18 -3.00
C ILE A 67 -0.35 8.91 -1.49
N ILE A 68 -0.30 9.96 -0.67
CA ILE A 68 -0.30 9.85 0.79
C ILE A 68 -1.54 9.11 1.26
N GLY A 69 -2.72 9.50 0.81
CA GLY A 69 -3.96 8.80 1.15
C GLY A 69 -3.97 7.34 0.70
N CYS A 70 -3.32 7.00 -0.42
CA CYS A 70 -3.18 5.61 -0.86
C CYS A 70 -2.26 4.79 0.06
N ILE A 71 -1.15 5.39 0.51
CA ILE A 71 -0.22 4.78 1.46
C ILE A 71 -0.90 4.62 2.82
N GLU A 72 -1.62 5.64 3.31
CA GLU A 72 -2.36 5.58 4.57
C GLU A 72 -3.43 4.49 4.55
N ARG A 73 -4.20 4.37 3.46
CA ARG A 73 -5.17 3.27 3.31
C ARG A 73 -4.50 1.91 3.28
N SER A 74 -3.38 1.78 2.57
CA SER A 74 -2.62 0.53 2.50
C SER A 74 -2.03 0.15 3.85
N THR A 75 -1.44 1.10 4.57
CA THR A 75 -0.86 0.90 5.91
C THR A 75 -1.94 0.59 6.94
N ALA A 76 -3.08 1.28 6.91
CA ALA A 76 -4.22 0.98 7.77
C ALA A 76 -4.78 -0.43 7.51
N ALA A 77 -4.86 -0.85 6.25
CA ALA A 77 -5.29 -2.20 5.89
C ALA A 77 -4.29 -3.26 6.38
N THR A 78 -2.98 -3.00 6.29
CA THR A 78 -1.94 -3.88 6.84
C THR A 78 -2.02 -3.94 8.36
N ALA A 79 -2.12 -2.80 9.04
CA ALA A 79 -2.26 -2.73 10.49
C ALA A 79 -3.50 -3.48 10.99
N ALA A 80 -4.64 -3.33 10.32
CA ALA A 80 -5.86 -4.06 10.67
C ALA A 80 -5.70 -5.59 10.50
N LYS A 81 -4.99 -6.04 9.46
CA LYS A 81 -4.66 -7.45 9.27
C LYS A 81 -3.73 -7.96 10.37
N ASP A 82 -2.70 -7.21 10.72
CA ASP A 82 -1.76 -7.56 11.77
C ASP A 82 -2.46 -7.67 13.13
N THR A 83 -3.35 -6.73 13.45
CA THR A 83 -4.19 -6.80 14.65
C THR A 83 -5.02 -8.07 14.68
N LEU A 84 -5.76 -8.37 13.60
CA LEU A 84 -6.60 -9.57 13.52
C LEU A 84 -5.77 -10.86 13.67
N VAL A 85 -4.61 -10.92 13.02
CA VAL A 85 -3.70 -12.07 13.10
C VAL A 85 -3.24 -12.30 14.53
N MET A 86 -2.88 -11.23 15.23
CA MET A 86 -2.41 -11.35 16.61
C MET A 86 -3.52 -11.70 17.59
N GLU A 87 -4.70 -11.10 17.47
CA GLU A 87 -5.87 -11.44 18.29
C GLU A 87 -6.28 -12.91 18.09
N LEU A 88 -6.22 -13.40 16.85
CA LEU A 88 -6.48 -14.80 16.54
C LEU A 88 -5.49 -15.74 17.23
N VAL A 89 -4.19 -15.45 17.13
CA VAL A 89 -3.14 -16.26 17.77
C VAL A 89 -3.30 -16.25 19.30
N GLU A 90 -3.55 -15.08 19.89
CA GLU A 90 -3.79 -14.93 21.33
C GLU A 90 -5.03 -15.74 21.79
N ALA A 91 -6.14 -15.68 21.05
CA ALA A 91 -7.34 -16.45 21.35
C ALA A 91 -7.11 -17.96 21.25
N PHE A 92 -6.38 -18.42 20.23
CA PHE A 92 -6.07 -19.84 20.04
C PHE A 92 -5.22 -20.37 21.19
N MET A 93 -4.19 -19.63 21.61
CA MET A 93 -3.37 -20.03 22.74
C MET A 93 -4.14 -20.02 24.06
N ALA A 94 -4.95 -18.99 24.31
CA ALA A 94 -5.77 -18.91 25.52
C ALA A 94 -6.77 -20.09 25.62
N ALA A 95 -7.29 -20.54 24.48
CA ALA A 95 -8.17 -21.71 24.39
C ALA A 95 -7.43 -23.04 24.25
N ASN A 96 -6.09 -23.04 24.27
CA ASN A 96 -5.25 -24.21 24.02
C ASN A 96 -5.57 -24.94 22.69
N ILE A 97 -5.86 -24.16 21.65
CA ILE A 97 -6.17 -24.62 20.29
C ILE A 97 -4.88 -24.56 19.45
N PRO A 98 -4.44 -25.69 18.83
CA PRO A 98 -3.28 -25.70 17.96
C PRO A 98 -3.45 -24.79 16.72
N LEU A 99 -2.42 -24.00 16.38
CA LEU A 99 -2.45 -23.10 15.22
C LEU A 99 -2.61 -23.85 13.89
N GLU A 100 -2.21 -25.13 13.80
CA GLU A 100 -2.42 -26.00 12.62
C GLU A 100 -3.89 -26.06 12.20
N LYS A 101 -4.81 -25.86 13.15
CA LYS A 101 -6.23 -25.88 12.84
C LYS A 101 -6.63 -24.74 11.92
N VAL A 102 -5.91 -23.60 11.93
CA VAL A 102 -6.13 -22.46 11.02
C VAL A 102 -6.10 -22.87 9.55
N ASP A 103 -5.31 -23.89 9.20
CA ASP A 103 -5.19 -24.37 7.82
C ASP A 103 -6.30 -25.34 7.41
N ASN A 104 -7.22 -25.68 8.31
CA ASN A 104 -8.38 -26.48 7.96
C ASN A 104 -9.27 -25.72 6.95
N PRO A 105 -9.65 -26.33 5.80
CA PRO A 105 -10.37 -25.63 4.74
C PRO A 105 -11.74 -25.12 5.17
N THR A 106 -12.45 -25.84 6.03
CA THR A 106 -13.74 -25.40 6.59
C THR A 106 -13.55 -24.18 7.47
N MET A 107 -12.50 -24.16 8.29
CA MET A 107 -12.22 -23.02 9.16
C MET A 107 -11.75 -21.80 8.37
N ARG A 108 -10.92 -21.99 7.33
CA ARG A 108 -10.54 -20.89 6.42
C ARG A 108 -11.75 -20.28 5.73
N SER A 109 -12.65 -21.13 5.23
CA SER A 109 -13.90 -20.68 4.60
C SER A 109 -14.77 -19.89 5.57
N PHE A 110 -14.87 -20.35 6.82
CA PHE A 110 -15.59 -19.65 7.88
C PHE A 110 -14.95 -18.28 8.18
N MET A 111 -13.63 -18.22 8.37
CA MET A 111 -12.93 -16.97 8.67
C MET A 111 -13.02 -15.97 7.52
N GLN A 112 -12.86 -16.42 6.27
CA GLN A 112 -13.01 -15.57 5.09
C GLN A 112 -14.41 -14.99 4.96
N LYS A 113 -15.45 -15.75 5.32
CA LYS A 113 -16.84 -15.32 5.25
C LYS A 113 -17.23 -14.37 6.39
N ASN A 114 -16.73 -14.60 7.60
CA ASN A 114 -17.22 -13.93 8.81
C ASN A 114 -16.29 -12.85 9.37
N LEU A 115 -14.98 -12.90 9.07
CA LEU A 115 -14.01 -11.93 9.57
C LEU A 115 -13.63 -10.90 8.50
N LYS A 116 -13.63 -9.62 8.86
CA LYS A 116 -13.10 -8.55 8.00
C LYS A 116 -11.60 -8.76 7.81
N GLY A 117 -11.18 -9.06 6.58
CA GLY A 117 -9.79 -9.40 6.28
C GLY A 117 -9.43 -10.88 6.53
N GLY A 118 -10.41 -11.74 6.83
CA GLY A 118 -10.18 -13.17 7.11
C GLY A 118 -9.55 -13.96 5.95
N GLY A 119 -9.76 -13.51 4.71
CA GLY A 119 -9.10 -14.10 3.54
C GLY A 119 -7.58 -13.85 3.50
N GLY A 120 -7.08 -12.87 4.26
CA GLY A 120 -5.66 -12.52 4.35
C GLY A 120 -4.92 -13.17 5.52
N ILE A 121 -5.54 -14.09 6.26
CA ILE A 121 -4.90 -14.77 7.39
C ILE A 121 -3.79 -15.71 6.84
N PRO A 122 -2.54 -15.61 7.33
CA PRO A 122 -1.45 -16.50 6.92
C PRO A 122 -1.69 -17.97 7.28
N GLN A 123 -0.84 -18.87 6.77
CA GLN A 123 -0.85 -20.28 7.17
C GLN A 123 -0.23 -20.47 8.57
N ALA A 124 -0.48 -21.63 9.19
CA ALA A 124 -0.04 -21.91 10.56
C ALA A 124 1.48 -21.72 10.75
N ASN A 125 2.31 -22.12 9.78
CA ASN A 125 3.77 -21.95 9.84
C ASN A 125 4.16 -20.47 9.96
N THR A 126 3.58 -19.63 9.10
CA THR A 126 3.81 -18.17 9.14
C THR A 126 3.28 -17.56 10.43
N LEU A 127 2.12 -18.02 10.94
CA LEU A 127 1.58 -17.56 12.23
C LEU A 127 2.54 -17.87 13.38
N ARG A 128 3.16 -19.07 13.39
CA ARG A 128 4.16 -19.46 14.38
C ARG A 128 5.38 -18.54 14.33
N GLU A 129 5.92 -18.28 13.14
CA GLU A 129 7.07 -17.38 12.96
C GLU A 129 6.77 -15.94 13.41
N LEU A 130 5.62 -15.39 12.99
CA LEU A 130 5.18 -14.04 13.37
C LEU A 130 5.00 -13.92 14.88
N TYR A 131 4.41 -14.94 15.51
CA TYR A 131 4.24 -14.98 16.95
C TYR A 131 5.57 -14.97 17.70
N LEU A 132 6.51 -15.83 17.32
CA LEU A 132 7.84 -15.90 17.93
C LEU A 132 8.60 -14.57 17.77
N LYS A 133 8.52 -13.97 16.58
CA LYS A 133 9.12 -12.66 16.30
C LYS A 133 8.49 -11.55 17.16
N ARG A 134 7.19 -11.60 17.42
CA ARG A 134 6.53 -10.62 18.29
C ARG A 134 6.91 -10.80 19.75
N GLN A 135 6.98 -12.04 20.23
CA GLN A 135 7.39 -12.34 21.60
C GLN A 135 8.82 -11.85 21.88
N SER A 136 9.76 -12.09 20.96
CA SER A 136 11.14 -11.62 21.12
C SER A 136 11.22 -10.09 21.17
N CYS A 137 10.45 -9.37 20.34
CA CYS A 137 10.35 -7.91 20.44
C CYS A 137 9.76 -7.43 21.78
N ARG A 138 8.70 -8.08 22.29
CA ARG A 138 8.07 -7.69 23.57
C ARG A 138 9.05 -7.85 24.75
N GLN A 139 9.86 -8.90 24.74
CA GLN A 139 10.84 -9.18 25.80
C GLN A 139 12.04 -8.21 25.78
N LEU A 140 12.40 -7.70 24.60
CA LEU A 140 13.41 -6.64 24.47
C LEU A 140 12.91 -5.28 25.01
N GLN A 141 11.62 -4.97 24.85
CA GLN A 141 11.02 -3.73 25.35
C GLN A 141 10.94 -3.69 26.88
N SER A 142 10.54 -4.79 27.52
CA SER A 142 10.51 -4.91 28.98
C SER A 142 11.89 -4.85 29.65
N SER A 143 12.97 -4.98 28.88
CA SER A 143 14.34 -4.88 29.37
C SER A 143 14.92 -3.46 29.27
N GLN A 144 14.21 -2.50 28.66
CA GLN A 144 14.68 -1.13 28.42
C GLN A 144 14.00 -0.06 29.29
N ASP A 145 13.04 -0.42 30.14
CA ASP A 145 12.37 0.52 31.08
C ASP A 145 13.26 0.96 32.27
N GLY A 146 14.58 0.85 32.13
CA GLY A 146 15.57 1.32 33.11
C GLY A 146 16.45 2.50 32.66
N THR A 147 16.43 2.91 31.38
CA THR A 147 17.29 4.01 30.91
C THR A 147 16.63 4.85 29.83
N LEU A 148 16.51 6.15 30.11
CA LEU A 148 16.12 7.22 29.20
C LEU A 148 16.77 7.07 27.81
N GLY A 149 15.95 6.85 26.78
CA GLY A 149 16.41 6.72 25.40
C GLY A 149 15.28 6.41 24.43
N SER A 150 14.15 7.08 24.60
CA SER A 150 12.94 6.89 23.83
C SER A 150 13.12 7.23 22.34
N ARG A 151 12.53 6.36 21.49
CA ARG A 151 12.16 6.53 20.07
C ARG A 151 13.24 6.23 19.02
N LEU A 152 13.59 4.95 18.82
CA LEU A 152 14.01 4.44 17.49
C LEU A 152 14.09 2.91 17.44
N CYS A 153 12.98 2.16 17.44
CA CYS A 153 13.06 0.70 17.22
C CYS A 153 12.00 0.10 16.28
N CYS A 154 11.03 0.87 15.80
CA CYS A 154 9.92 0.31 15.01
C CYS A 154 10.06 0.45 13.48
N ILE A 155 11.17 0.97 12.94
CA ILE A 155 11.27 1.27 11.49
C ILE A 155 12.12 0.26 10.68
N THR A 156 13.00 -0.54 11.29
CA THR A 156 14.01 -1.28 10.49
C THR A 156 13.69 -2.75 10.19
N LEU A 157 12.42 -3.10 9.95
CA LEU A 157 12.05 -4.46 9.52
C LEU A 157 11.27 -4.48 8.20
N SER A 158 11.67 -3.63 7.27
CA SER A 158 11.32 -3.71 5.85
C SER A 158 12.43 -3.11 5.00
N ILE A 159 13.49 -3.89 4.78
CA ILE A 159 14.36 -3.85 3.57
C ILE A 159 14.58 -5.30 3.17
#